data_AF-A0A9X0J6E2-F1
#
_entry.id   AF-A0A9X0J6E2-F1
#
_cell.length_a   1.000
_cell.length_b   1.000
_cell.length_c   1.000
_cell.angle_alpha   90.00
_cell.angle_beta   90.00
_cell.angle_gamma   90.00
#
_symmetry.space_group_name_H-M   'P 1'
#
loop_
_entity.id
_entity.type
_entity.pdbx_description
1 polymer ?
#
loop_
_entity_poly.entity_id
_entity_poly.type
_entity_poly.pdbx_seq_one_letter_code
_entity_poly.pdbx_strand_id
1 'polypeptide(L)'
;MKIEKFLKVFLESLRLSISRRISLAISFTIFLIVKLLFDFVQNKNFLDWLTILLGLLIFVMLATAVADIYDKHQINIKNQEKLKEKETQQKIKHDKAVCAERLKEAKYRKYITDLLGSKLKMVKKLYNNEHGRDFLPDLDVNTTDLVLHEVIVSTKQYTHFIHPNGRLDERKEISHLYVLTPRAKEIMDKNKEKFKSA
;
A
#
# COMPACT_ATOMS: atom_id res chain seq x y z
N MET A 1 -20.04 -54.22 -22.46
CA MET A 1 -20.43 -53.55 -21.21
C MET A 1 -19.35 -53.48 -20.11
N LYS A 2 -18.27 -54.29 -20.12
CA LYS A 2 -17.22 -54.23 -19.08
C LYS A 2 -16.16 -53.14 -19.31
N ILE A 3 -15.77 -52.88 -20.56
CA ILE A 3 -14.67 -51.95 -20.91
C ILE A 3 -15.00 -50.49 -20.58
N GLU A 4 -16.23 -50.02 -20.84
CA GLU A 4 -16.65 -48.64 -20.55
C GLU A 4 -16.60 -48.28 -19.06
N LYS A 5 -16.96 -49.23 -18.19
CA LYS A 5 -16.87 -49.03 -16.73
C LYS A 5 -15.41 -48.89 -16.29
N PHE A 6 -14.51 -49.69 -16.87
CA PHE A 6 -13.07 -49.59 -16.58
C PHE A 6 -12.46 -48.28 -17.09
N LEU A 7 -12.82 -47.85 -18.30
CA LEU A 7 -12.33 -46.61 -18.90
C LEU A 7 -12.81 -45.38 -18.11
N LYS A 8 -14.03 -45.43 -17.57
CA LYS A 8 -14.56 -44.39 -16.68
C LYS A 8 -13.81 -44.31 -15.36
N VAL A 9 -13.55 -45.46 -14.72
CA VAL A 9 -12.77 -45.51 -13.46
C VAL A 9 -11.33 -45.04 -13.70
N PHE A 10 -10.73 -45.39 -14.84
CA PHE A 10 -9.41 -44.92 -15.23
C PHE A 10 -9.36 -43.39 -15.40
N LEU A 11 -10.32 -42.81 -16.11
CA LEU A 11 -10.43 -41.35 -16.28
C LEU A 11 -10.69 -40.63 -14.95
N GLU A 12 -11.50 -41.21 -14.07
CA GLU A 12 -11.73 -40.67 -12.72
C GLU A 12 -10.46 -40.73 -11.87
N SER A 13 -9.63 -41.76 -12.02
CA SER A 13 -8.34 -41.88 -11.30
C SER A 13 -7.32 -40.82 -11.74
N LEU A 14 -7.37 -40.38 -13.00
CA LEU A 14 -6.51 -39.31 -13.52
C LEU A 14 -6.93 -37.92 -13.02
N ARG A 15 -8.20 -37.73 -12.67
CA ARG A 15 -8.71 -36.48 -12.09
C ARG A 15 -8.36 -36.28 -10.61
N LEU A 16 -7.72 -37.27 -9.97
CA LEU A 16 -7.32 -37.17 -8.57
C LEU A 16 -6.20 -36.13 -8.36
N SER A 17 -6.11 -35.60 -7.15
CA SER A 17 -5.04 -34.67 -6.77
C SER A 17 -3.65 -35.31 -6.94
N ILE A 18 -2.62 -34.51 -7.22
CA ILE A 18 -1.23 -34.97 -7.46
C ILE A 18 -0.75 -35.93 -6.36
N SER A 19 -0.99 -35.58 -5.10
CA SER A 19 -0.65 -36.42 -3.95
C SER A 19 -1.34 -37.78 -3.96
N ARG A 20 -2.61 -37.85 -4.39
CA ARG A 20 -3.36 -39.11 -4.52
C ARG A 20 -2.87 -39.95 -5.70
N ARG A 21 -2.53 -39.32 -6.84
CA ARG A 21 -1.93 -40.02 -8.00
C ARG A 21 -0.58 -40.65 -7.64
N ILE A 22 0.29 -39.92 -6.93
CA ILE A 22 1.57 -40.44 -6.45
C ILE A 22 1.36 -41.59 -5.45
N SER A 23 0.44 -41.43 -4.50
CA SER A 23 0.12 -42.48 -3.53
C SER A 23 -0.39 -43.75 -4.20
N LEU A 24 -1.28 -43.64 -5.20
CA LEU A 24 -1.76 -44.79 -5.98
C LEU A 24 -0.64 -45.46 -6.78
N ALA A 25 0.23 -44.67 -7.43
CA ALA A 25 1.37 -45.20 -8.15
C ALA A 25 2.33 -45.98 -7.23
N ILE A 26 2.57 -45.50 -6.01
CA ILE A 26 3.38 -46.19 -4.99
C ILE A 26 2.69 -47.50 -4.57
N SER A 27 1.39 -47.46 -4.26
CA SER A 27 0.63 -48.66 -3.88
C SER A 27 0.62 -49.72 -4.97
N PHE A 28 0.44 -49.34 -6.23
CA PHE A 28 0.50 -50.27 -7.36
C PHE A 28 1.91 -50.81 -7.61
N THR A 29 2.95 -49.99 -7.41
CA THR A 29 4.35 -50.43 -7.50
C THR A 29 4.66 -51.47 -6.41
N ILE A 30 4.25 -51.23 -5.17
CA ILE A 30 4.42 -52.21 -4.07
C ILE A 30 3.68 -53.51 -4.38
N PHE A 31 2.45 -53.42 -4.89
CA PHE A 31 1.67 -54.59 -5.30
C PHE A 31 2.39 -55.40 -6.39
N LEU A 32 2.99 -54.73 -7.39
CA LEU A 32 3.78 -55.41 -8.43
C LEU A 32 5.02 -56.07 -7.87
N ILE A 33 5.73 -55.43 -6.93
CA ILE A 33 6.92 -56.01 -6.29
C ILE A 33 6.54 -57.27 -5.48
N VAL A 34 5.47 -57.21 -4.70
CA VAL A 34 4.98 -58.38 -3.92
C VAL A 34 4.56 -59.52 -4.85
N LYS A 35 3.85 -59.21 -5.95
CA LYS A 35 3.48 -60.20 -6.97
C LYS A 35 4.72 -60.82 -7.63
N LEU A 36 5.72 -60.01 -7.99
CA LEU A 36 6.98 -60.47 -8.59
C LEU A 36 7.76 -61.41 -7.66
N LEU A 37 7.80 -61.10 -6.37
CA LEU A 37 8.42 -62.00 -5.37
C LEU A 37 7.65 -63.32 -5.25
N PHE A 38 6.32 -63.30 -5.28
CA PHE A 38 5.51 -64.51 -5.19
C PHE A 38 5.64 -65.39 -6.44
N ASP A 39 5.63 -64.79 -7.63
CA ASP A 39 5.78 -65.51 -8.90
C ASP A 39 7.20 -66.09 -9.07
N PHE A 40 8.24 -65.39 -8.58
CA PHE A 40 9.61 -65.90 -8.50
C PHE A 40 9.70 -67.16 -7.63
N VAL A 41 9.01 -67.19 -6.49
CA VAL A 41 8.93 -68.37 -5.62
C VAL A 41 8.16 -69.52 -6.29
N GLN A 42 7.14 -69.23 -7.11
CA GLN A 42 6.33 -70.26 -7.79
C GLN A 42 6.85 -70.70 -9.18
N ASN A 43 7.95 -70.10 -9.67
CA ASN A 43 8.59 -70.42 -10.95
C ASN A 43 7.62 -70.42 -12.17
N LYS A 44 6.69 -69.44 -12.22
CA LYS A 44 5.78 -69.24 -13.35
C LYS A 44 6.28 -68.10 -14.24
N ASN A 45 6.21 -68.30 -15.56
CA ASN A 45 6.59 -67.26 -16.52
C ASN A 45 5.68 -66.03 -16.41
N PHE A 46 6.33 -64.87 -16.39
CA PHE A 46 5.98 -63.71 -15.57
C PHE A 46 5.21 -62.58 -16.31
N LEU A 47 4.78 -62.78 -17.55
CA LEU A 47 4.10 -61.74 -18.35
C LEU A 47 2.60 -62.03 -18.52
N ASP A 48 1.86 -61.80 -17.45
CA ASP A 48 0.40 -61.71 -17.48
C ASP A 48 -0.03 -60.33 -18.00
N TRP A 49 -1.06 -60.30 -18.85
CA TRP A 49 -1.59 -59.08 -19.48
C TRP A 49 -1.99 -58.01 -18.44
N LEU A 50 -2.42 -58.43 -17.25
CA LEU A 50 -2.74 -57.55 -16.13
C LEU A 50 -1.51 -56.80 -15.60
N THR A 51 -0.34 -57.44 -15.55
CA THR A 51 0.91 -56.84 -15.09
C THR A 51 1.35 -55.72 -16.04
N ILE A 52 1.21 -55.95 -17.36
CA ILE A 52 1.51 -54.94 -18.40
C ILE A 52 0.56 -53.73 -18.25
N LEU A 53 -0.73 -53.99 -18.05
CA LEU A 53 -1.74 -52.94 -17.87
C LEU A 53 -1.46 -52.08 -16.63
N LEU A 54 -1.10 -52.72 -15.50
CA LEU A 54 -0.78 -52.01 -14.26
C LEU A 54 0.49 -51.16 -14.40
N GLY A 55 1.52 -51.69 -15.09
CA GLY A 55 2.75 -50.94 -15.37
C GLY A 55 2.50 -49.68 -16.21
N LEU A 56 1.65 -49.79 -17.25
CA LEU A 56 1.28 -48.65 -18.08
C LEU A 56 0.50 -47.59 -17.27
N LEU A 57 -0.38 -48.03 -16.36
CA LEU A 57 -1.14 -47.14 -15.49
C LEU A 57 -0.25 -46.38 -14.50
N ILE A 58 0.74 -47.05 -13.90
CA ILE A 58 1.75 -46.41 -13.03
C ILE A 58 2.54 -45.35 -13.80
N PHE A 59 2.98 -45.67 -15.03
CA PHE A 59 3.75 -44.76 -15.86
C PHE A 59 2.96 -43.48 -16.19
N VAL A 60 1.69 -43.61 -16.58
CA VAL A 60 0.83 -42.44 -16.89
C VAL A 60 0.57 -41.59 -15.64
N MET A 61 0.35 -42.21 -14.47
CA MET A 61 0.15 -41.46 -13.22
C MET A 61 1.40 -40.68 -12.81
N LEU A 62 2.59 -41.28 -12.94
CA LEU A 62 3.86 -40.61 -12.66
C LEU A 62 4.14 -39.48 -13.66
N ALA A 63 3.97 -39.72 -14.96
CA ALA A 63 4.19 -38.70 -15.99
C ALA A 63 3.31 -37.46 -15.79
N THR A 64 2.02 -37.66 -15.48
CA THR A 64 1.09 -36.54 -15.21
C THR A 64 1.39 -35.82 -13.90
N ALA A 65 1.83 -36.54 -12.85
CA ALA A 65 2.23 -35.92 -11.59
C ALA A 65 3.49 -35.05 -11.74
N VAL A 66 4.47 -35.50 -12.52
CA VAL A 66 5.71 -34.73 -12.81
C VAL A 66 5.39 -33.46 -13.59
N ALA A 67 4.54 -33.54 -14.62
CA ALA A 67 4.11 -32.37 -15.39
C ALA A 67 3.43 -31.31 -14.51
N ASP A 68 2.49 -31.72 -13.65
CA ASP A 68 1.79 -30.80 -12.76
C ASP A 68 2.73 -30.15 -11.72
N ILE A 69 3.74 -30.87 -11.23
CA ILE A 69 4.76 -30.33 -10.32
C ILE A 69 5.59 -29.26 -11.03
N TYR A 70 6.00 -29.52 -12.27
CA TYR A 70 6.77 -28.58 -13.08
C TYR A 70 5.97 -27.29 -13.35
N ASP A 71 4.71 -27.42 -13.76
CA ASP A 71 3.83 -26.28 -14.01
C ASP A 71 3.58 -25.46 -12.73
N LYS A 72 3.34 -26.13 -11.61
CA LYS A 72 3.17 -25.46 -10.30
C LYS A 72 4.44 -24.69 -9.90
N HIS A 73 5.62 -25.25 -10.15
CA HIS A 73 6.89 -24.60 -9.86
C HIS A 73 7.08 -23.33 -10.70
N GLN A 74 6.80 -23.40 -12.01
CA GLN A 74 6.87 -22.26 -12.92
C GLN A 74 5.89 -21.14 -12.54
N ILE A 75 4.67 -21.50 -12.13
CA ILE A 75 3.67 -20.53 -11.66
C ILE A 75 4.15 -19.82 -10.38
N ASN A 76 4.74 -20.56 -9.45
CA ASN A 76 5.26 -19.98 -8.21
C ASN A 76 6.39 -18.98 -8.45
N ILE A 77 7.33 -19.29 -9.37
CA ILE A 77 8.40 -18.36 -9.76
C ILE A 77 7.81 -17.06 -10.30
N LYS A 78 6.90 -17.15 -11.29
CA LYS A 78 6.25 -15.96 -11.88
C LYS A 78 5.47 -15.15 -10.86
N ASN A 79 4.83 -15.79 -9.89
CA ASN A 79 4.10 -15.10 -8.83
C ASN A 79 5.04 -14.36 -7.88
N GLN A 80 6.20 -14.93 -7.55
CA GLN A 80 7.21 -14.27 -6.73
C GLN A 80 7.80 -13.04 -7.44
N GLU A 81 8.06 -13.12 -8.74
CA GLU A 81 8.53 -11.97 -9.54
C GLU A 81 7.51 -10.82 -9.51
N LYS A 82 6.23 -11.13 -9.75
CA LYS A 82 5.14 -10.14 -9.69
C LYS A 82 4.98 -9.51 -8.30
N LEU A 83 5.20 -10.28 -7.22
CA LEU A 83 5.15 -9.74 -5.86
C LEU A 83 6.29 -8.76 -5.61
N LYS A 84 7.53 -9.12 -6.01
CA LYS A 84 8.70 -8.24 -5.89
C LYS A 84 8.53 -6.94 -6.70
N GLU A 85 7.96 -7.02 -7.89
CA GLU A 85 7.66 -5.84 -8.71
C GLU A 85 6.65 -4.91 -8.00
N LYS A 86 5.58 -5.46 -7.42
CA LYS A 86 4.57 -4.68 -6.69
C LYS A 86 5.17 -3.99 -5.46
N GLU A 87 5.97 -4.70 -4.67
CA GLU A 87 6.67 -4.14 -3.51
C GLU A 87 7.61 -3.00 -3.93
N THR A 88 8.37 -3.19 -5.00
CA THR A 88 9.28 -2.17 -5.54
C THR A 88 8.53 -0.93 -6.00
N GLN A 89 7.41 -1.11 -6.72
CA GLN A 89 6.57 0.02 -7.15
C GLN A 89 5.94 0.77 -5.98
N GLN A 90 5.49 0.06 -4.94
CA GLN A 90 4.94 0.69 -3.74
C GLN A 90 6.01 1.49 -3.01
N LYS A 91 7.23 0.95 -2.88
CA LYS A 91 8.36 1.65 -2.27
C LYS A 91 8.71 2.92 -3.04
N ILE A 92 8.79 2.86 -4.38
CA ILE A 92 9.07 4.04 -5.21
C ILE A 92 7.96 5.10 -5.05
N LYS A 93 6.69 4.70 -5.00
CA LYS A 93 5.57 5.64 -4.79
C LYS A 93 5.65 6.31 -3.42
N HIS A 94 5.93 5.53 -2.38
CA HIS A 94 6.13 6.04 -1.03
C HIS A 94 7.31 7.03 -0.96
N ASP A 95 8.46 6.65 -1.51
CA ASP A 95 9.66 7.50 -1.49
C ASP A 95 9.44 8.82 -2.26
N LYS A 96 8.71 8.77 -3.39
CA LYS A 96 8.31 9.98 -4.13
C LYS A 96 7.38 10.88 -3.31
N ALA A 97 6.41 10.29 -2.60
CA ALA A 97 5.49 11.06 -1.75
C ALA A 97 6.24 11.74 -0.59
N VAL A 98 7.13 11.01 0.08
CA VAL A 98 7.97 11.55 1.17
C VAL A 98 8.88 12.68 0.65
N CYS A 99 9.53 12.50 -0.51
CA CYS A 99 10.34 13.55 -1.12
C CYS A 99 9.51 14.80 -1.47
N ALA A 100 8.31 14.62 -2.01
CA ALA A 100 7.41 15.74 -2.34
C ALA A 100 6.97 16.50 -1.08
N GLU A 101 6.68 15.78 0.01
CA GLU A 101 6.32 16.37 1.29
C GLU A 101 7.48 17.17 1.90
N ARG A 102 8.70 16.60 1.91
CA ARG A 102 9.92 17.31 2.34
C ARG A 102 10.18 18.57 1.52
N LEU A 103 9.96 18.52 0.20
CA LEU A 103 10.09 19.71 -0.66
C LEU A 103 9.04 20.77 -0.32
N LYS A 104 7.80 20.39 -0.03
CA LYS A 104 6.75 21.32 0.43
C LYS A 104 7.13 21.95 1.77
N GLU A 105 7.66 21.17 2.71
CA GLU A 105 8.11 21.67 4.00
C GLU A 105 9.29 22.64 3.86
N ALA A 106 10.27 22.33 3.01
CA ALA A 106 11.39 23.21 2.72
C ALA A 106 10.92 24.54 2.09
N LYS A 107 9.99 24.48 1.13
CA LYS A 107 9.38 25.68 0.52
C LYS A 107 8.63 26.53 1.54
N TYR A 108 7.83 25.90 2.41
CA TYR A 108 7.09 26.58 3.47
C TYR A 108 8.02 27.26 4.47
N ARG A 109 9.06 26.56 4.92
CA ARG A 109 10.09 27.14 5.79
C ARG A 109 10.75 28.34 5.14
N LYS A 110 11.16 28.20 3.88
CA LYS A 110 11.78 29.28 3.12
C LYS A 110 10.85 30.50 3.01
N TYR A 111 9.57 30.28 2.72
CA TYR A 111 8.58 31.36 2.66
C TYR A 111 8.51 32.15 3.96
N ILE A 112 8.44 31.47 5.12
CA ILE A 112 8.43 32.13 6.43
C ILE A 112 9.73 32.89 6.68
N THR A 113 10.90 32.27 6.41
CA THR A 113 12.19 32.92 6.61
C THR A 113 12.44 34.08 5.65
N ASP A 114 11.72 34.15 4.54
CA ASP A 114 11.84 35.20 3.52
C ASP A 114 10.74 36.27 3.65
N LEU A 115 9.89 36.23 4.69
CA LEU A 115 8.89 37.27 4.94
C LEU A 115 9.55 38.65 5.14
N LEU A 116 9.04 39.67 4.43
CA LEU A 116 9.54 41.04 4.46
C LEU A 116 8.38 42.05 4.56
N GLY A 117 8.70 43.30 4.88
CA GLY A 117 7.76 44.42 4.85
C GLY A 117 6.55 44.26 5.79
N SER A 118 5.37 44.62 5.30
CA SER A 118 4.10 44.61 6.06
C SER A 118 3.70 43.21 6.55
N LYS A 119 3.96 42.16 5.75
CA LYS A 119 3.71 40.75 6.14
C LYS A 119 4.52 40.35 7.37
N LEU A 120 5.81 40.69 7.38
CA LEU A 120 6.67 40.42 8.53
C LEU A 120 6.18 41.16 9.78
N LYS A 121 5.76 42.43 9.64
CA LYS A 121 5.22 43.21 10.78
C LYS A 121 3.97 42.57 11.37
N MET A 122 3.02 42.14 10.53
CA MET A 122 1.81 41.43 10.98
C MET A 122 2.14 40.13 11.71
N VAL A 123 3.00 39.32 11.12
CA VAL A 123 3.41 38.04 11.71
C VAL A 123 4.17 38.23 13.02
N LYS A 124 5.04 39.26 13.13
CA LYS A 124 5.69 39.64 14.38
C LYS A 124 4.67 40.04 15.45
N LYS A 125 3.66 40.83 15.09
CA LYS A 125 2.60 41.25 16.02
C LYS A 125 1.83 40.04 16.56
N LEU A 126 1.48 39.09 15.70
CA LEU A 126 0.85 37.83 16.11
C LEU A 126 1.78 36.99 16.99
N TYR A 127 3.03 36.80 16.59
CA TYR A 127 3.99 35.96 17.31
C TYR A 127 4.33 36.49 18.71
N ASN A 128 4.40 37.81 18.88
CA ASN A 128 4.68 38.45 20.17
C ASN A 128 3.43 38.60 21.04
N ASN A 129 2.22 38.35 20.51
CA ASN A 129 1.00 38.30 21.30
C ASN A 129 0.96 36.99 22.10
N GLU A 130 0.65 37.07 23.40
CA GLU A 130 0.53 35.92 24.30
C GLU A 130 -0.36 34.80 23.73
N HIS A 131 -1.43 35.19 23.03
CA HIS A 131 -2.39 34.25 22.46
C HIS A 131 -2.15 33.92 20.98
N GLY A 132 -1.13 34.49 20.33
CA GLY A 132 -0.83 34.21 18.93
C GLY A 132 -1.92 34.64 17.94
N ARG A 133 -2.80 35.57 18.34
CA ARG A 133 -4.02 35.93 17.61
C ARG A 133 -4.21 37.43 17.51
N ASP A 134 -4.80 37.90 16.40
CA ASP A 134 -5.06 39.32 16.18
C ASP A 134 -6.18 39.50 15.14
N PHE A 135 -6.84 40.65 15.18
CA PHE A 135 -7.83 41.02 14.16
C PHE A 135 -7.12 41.61 12.95
N LEU A 136 -7.28 40.97 11.79
CA LEU A 136 -6.71 41.44 10.54
C LEU A 136 -7.82 41.67 9.50
N PRO A 137 -7.64 42.65 8.60
CA PRO A 137 -8.58 42.90 7.51
C PRO A 137 -8.48 41.79 6.46
N ASP A 138 -9.63 41.27 6.02
CA ASP A 138 -9.70 40.17 5.04
C ASP A 138 -9.25 40.57 3.64
N LEU A 139 -9.56 41.81 3.25
CA LEU A 139 -9.29 42.33 1.91
C LEU A 139 -7.85 42.81 1.73
N ASP A 140 -7.02 42.75 2.77
CA ASP A 140 -5.59 43.03 2.63
C ASP A 140 -4.91 41.86 1.89
N VAL A 141 -4.21 42.22 0.81
CA VAL A 141 -3.40 41.29 -0.01
C VAL A 141 -2.41 40.53 0.86
N ASN A 142 -1.87 41.17 1.90
CA ASN A 142 -0.91 40.54 2.81
C ASN A 142 -1.56 39.50 3.72
N THR A 143 -2.75 39.79 4.26
CA THR A 143 -3.53 38.82 5.05
C THR A 143 -3.89 37.62 4.18
N THR A 144 -4.40 37.87 2.97
CA THR A 144 -4.78 36.82 2.02
C THR A 144 -3.57 35.94 1.66
N ASP A 145 -2.40 36.53 1.41
CA ASP A 145 -1.17 35.78 1.10
C ASP A 145 -0.72 34.89 2.27
N LEU A 146 -0.82 35.39 3.51
CA LEU A 146 -0.48 34.63 4.72
C LEU A 146 -1.47 33.49 4.99
N VAL A 147 -2.75 33.67 4.66
CA VAL A 147 -3.77 32.62 4.72
C VAL A 147 -3.54 31.57 3.64
N LEU A 148 -3.28 31.99 2.40
CA LEU A 148 -3.03 31.11 1.27
C LEU A 148 -1.84 30.18 1.53
N HIS A 149 -0.81 30.71 2.20
CA HIS A 149 0.37 29.94 2.59
C HIS A 149 0.23 29.24 3.95
N GLU A 150 -0.94 29.21 4.58
CA GLU A 150 -1.19 28.54 5.88
C GLU A 150 -0.28 29.02 7.02
N VAL A 151 0.13 30.29 6.99
CA VAL A 151 0.84 30.92 8.12
C VAL A 151 -0.14 31.34 9.21
N ILE A 152 -1.31 31.84 8.79
CA ILE A 152 -2.40 32.24 9.68
C ILE A 152 -3.70 31.57 9.26
N VAL A 153 -4.59 31.33 10.21
CA VAL A 153 -5.91 30.73 9.96
C VAL A 153 -6.99 31.62 10.57
N SER A 154 -8.05 31.87 9.80
CA SER A 154 -9.22 32.62 10.28
C SER A 154 -10.02 31.78 11.26
N THR A 155 -10.35 32.37 12.41
CA THR A 155 -11.40 31.87 13.27
C THR A 155 -12.71 32.47 12.79
N LYS A 156 -13.80 31.68 12.76
CA LYS A 156 -15.12 32.09 12.22
C LYS A 156 -15.82 33.23 12.99
N GLN A 157 -15.09 33.96 13.83
CA GLN A 157 -15.62 35.05 14.64
C GLN A 157 -15.51 36.37 13.88
N TYR A 158 -16.67 36.96 13.64
CA TYR A 158 -16.83 38.29 13.05
C TYR A 158 -16.93 39.31 14.17
N THR A 159 -16.13 40.37 14.11
CA THR A 159 -16.36 41.53 14.97
C THR A 159 -16.89 42.66 14.12
N HIS A 160 -18.19 42.93 14.24
CA HIS A 160 -18.73 44.21 13.79
C HIS A 160 -18.33 45.27 14.81
N PHE A 161 -17.60 46.30 14.39
CA PHE A 161 -17.39 47.48 15.22
C PHE A 161 -18.71 48.25 15.30
N ILE A 162 -19.53 47.95 16.31
CA ILE A 162 -20.74 48.70 16.62
C ILE A 162 -20.32 49.96 17.37
N HIS A 163 -20.56 51.14 16.79
CA HIS A 163 -20.37 52.40 17.51
C HIS A 163 -21.32 52.47 18.72
N PRO A 164 -20.98 53.19 19.80
CA PRO A 164 -21.88 53.41 20.95
C PRO A 164 -23.25 54.00 20.57
N ASN A 165 -23.39 54.48 19.34
CA ASN A 165 -24.57 55.15 18.82
C ASN A 165 -25.44 54.19 17.96
N GLY A 166 -25.17 52.89 17.95
CA GLY A 166 -25.98 51.87 17.27
C GLY A 166 -25.94 51.91 15.74
N ARG A 167 -25.10 52.75 15.13
CA ARG A 167 -24.90 52.78 13.67
C ARG A 167 -23.81 51.82 13.27
N LEU A 168 -24.15 50.90 12.36
CA LEU A 168 -23.16 50.10 11.63
C LEU A 168 -22.42 51.04 10.68
N ASP A 169 -21.10 51.10 10.84
CA ASP A 169 -20.23 51.90 9.99
C ASP A 169 -20.08 51.15 8.65
N GLU A 170 -20.89 51.49 7.66
CA GLU A 170 -20.91 50.82 6.34
C GLU A 170 -19.56 50.86 5.59
N ARG A 171 -18.57 51.61 6.09
CA ARG A 171 -17.22 51.74 5.54
C ARG A 171 -16.12 51.02 6.31
N LYS A 172 -16.41 50.33 7.42
CA LYS A 172 -15.36 49.60 8.16
C LYS A 172 -15.17 48.20 7.61
N GLU A 173 -13.98 47.97 7.08
CA GLU A 173 -13.49 46.69 6.58
C GLU A 173 -13.76 45.57 7.60
N ILE A 174 -14.47 44.53 7.16
CA ILE A 174 -14.72 43.34 7.96
C ILE A 174 -13.36 42.74 8.31
N SER A 175 -13.05 42.69 9.61
CA SER A 175 -11.83 42.12 10.14
C SER A 175 -12.15 40.83 10.87
N HIS A 176 -11.42 39.76 10.58
CA HIS A 176 -11.56 38.48 11.28
C HIS A 176 -10.43 38.29 12.28
N LEU A 177 -10.72 37.50 13.32
CA LEU A 177 -9.70 37.04 14.24
C LEU A 177 -8.88 35.94 13.56
N TYR A 178 -7.62 36.24 13.27
CA TYR A 178 -6.65 35.29 12.74
C TYR A 178 -5.75 34.77 13.84
N VAL A 179 -5.35 33.51 13.72
CA VAL A 179 -4.45 32.84 14.65
C VAL A 179 -3.24 32.32 13.88
N LEU A 180 -2.05 32.48 14.47
CA LEU A 180 -0.81 31.93 13.94
C LEU A 180 -0.85 30.40 14.01
N THR A 181 -0.52 29.72 12.91
CA THR A 181 -0.50 28.25 12.92
C THR A 181 0.64 27.72 13.79
N PRO A 182 0.45 26.56 14.47
CA PRO A 182 1.52 25.96 15.28
C PRO A 182 2.79 25.70 14.46
N ARG A 183 2.62 25.25 13.23
CA ARG A 183 3.71 24.99 12.28
C ARG A 183 4.52 26.25 11.95
N ALA A 184 3.84 27.38 11.74
CA ALA A 184 4.51 28.66 11.53
C ALA A 184 5.27 29.11 12.77
N LYS A 185 4.64 28.96 13.95
CA LYS A 185 5.23 29.30 15.25
C LYS A 185 6.52 28.52 15.51
N GLU A 186 6.57 27.22 15.25
CA GLU A 186 7.78 26.40 15.41
C GLU A 186 8.95 26.88 14.54
N ILE A 187 8.68 27.33 13.32
CA ILE A 187 9.72 27.85 12.42
C ILE A 187 10.21 29.22 12.90
N MET A 188 9.31 30.05 13.44
CA MET A 188 9.67 31.33 14.05
C MET A 188 10.46 31.15 15.34
N ASP A 189 10.12 30.14 16.15
CA ASP A 189 10.85 29.74 17.36
C ASP A 189 12.28 29.26 17.04
N LYS A 190 12.54 28.73 15.85
CA LYS A 190 13.91 28.41 15.39
C LYS A 190 14.67 29.63 14.89
N ASN A 191 13.98 30.70 14.51
CA ASN A 191 14.54 31.93 13.93
C ASN A 191 14.20 33.18 14.76
N LYS A 192 14.25 33.06 16.10
CA LYS A 192 13.72 34.08 17.02
C LYS A 192 14.29 35.48 16.79
N GLU A 193 15.56 35.60 16.40
CA GLU A 193 16.19 36.91 16.18
C GLU A 193 15.46 37.74 15.12
N LYS A 194 14.93 37.09 14.07
CA LYS A 194 14.18 37.77 13.03
C LYS A 194 12.80 38.20 13.54
N PHE A 195 12.13 37.39 14.36
CA PHE A 195 10.71 37.57 14.73
C PHE A 195 10.48 38.23 16.09
N LYS A 196 11.51 38.32 16.94
CA LYS A 196 11.48 39.16 18.14
C LYS A 196 11.25 40.62 17.72
N SER A 197 10.44 41.31 18.49
CA SER A 197 10.26 42.76 18.39
C SER A 197 11.61 43.44 18.62
N ALA A 198 11.98 44.31 17.69
CA ALA A 198 12.91 45.40 17.97
C ALA A 198 12.16 46.47 18.77
#